data_AF-A0A7V9GNK1-F1
#
_entry.id   AF-A0A7V9GNK1-F1
#
_cell.length_a   1.000
_cell.length_b   1.000
_cell.length_c   1.000
_cell.angle_alpha   90.00
_cell.angle_beta   90.00
_cell.angle_gamma   90.00
#
_symmetry.space_group_name_H-M   'P 1'
#
loop_
_entity.id
_entity.type
_entity.pdbx_description
1 polymer ?
#
loop_
_entity_poly.entity_id
_entity_poly.type
_entity_poly.pdbx_seq_one_letter_code
_entity_poly.pdbx_strand_id
1 'polypeptide(L)'
;LMGAYVTGNKNEVSQKQSAIILLAGPLPGIILGIAIFYLAGYYNDYMMERIAWILIYLNVLNLLPVYPLDGGQLLNRLFLDSYHIIGKIFIVLSAIAMGFFAWAISFYPLFIFPVMLLIRMFTDVQNNRLTGRLEDEGIDLDKDYNDLSDQEYWQIRNALIRHSADYKDLAPAPPYAYAENEHKVVSGIQSILQRSLYQDLSIGGKLLVITIWIACFFVPAWLSLPARFF
;
A
#
# COMPACT_ATOMS: atom_id res chain seq x y z
N LEU A 1 -24.96 -26.74 -16.22
CA LEU A 1 -25.78 -25.55 -16.53
C LEU A 1 -25.09 -24.34 -15.95
N MET A 2 -24.87 -23.36 -16.82
CA MET A 2 -24.25 -22.05 -16.62
C MET A 2 -24.54 -21.43 -15.24
N GLY A 3 -23.48 -21.25 -14.46
CA GLY A 3 -23.33 -20.12 -13.57
C GLY A 3 -21.93 -19.60 -13.85
N ALA A 4 -21.81 -18.70 -14.82
CA ALA A 4 -20.55 -18.07 -15.20
C ALA A 4 -19.95 -17.39 -13.97
N TYR A 5 -19.04 -18.09 -13.32
CA TYR A 5 -18.08 -17.48 -12.43
C TYR A 5 -17.12 -16.73 -13.34
N VAL A 6 -17.49 -15.48 -13.64
CA VAL A 6 -16.54 -14.52 -14.19
C VAL A 6 -15.61 -14.20 -13.03
N THR A 7 -14.57 -15.03 -12.87
CA THR A 7 -13.38 -14.61 -12.14
C THR A 7 -12.88 -13.39 -12.90
N GLY A 8 -13.07 -12.21 -12.33
CA GLY A 8 -12.43 -11.01 -12.85
C GLY A 8 -10.93 -11.24 -12.78
N ASN A 9 -10.33 -11.68 -13.88
CA ASN A 9 -8.90 -11.66 -14.07
C ASN A 9 -8.46 -10.21 -14.03
N LYS A 10 -7.81 -9.82 -12.92
CA LYS A 10 -6.76 -8.82 -12.84
C LYS A 10 -6.28 -8.76 -11.39
N ASN A 11 -5.21 -9.49 -11.10
CA ASN A 11 -4.34 -9.22 -9.96
C ASN A 11 -3.57 -7.89 -10.11
N GLU A 12 -3.81 -7.15 -11.20
CA GLU A 12 -3.38 -5.78 -11.40
C GLU A 12 -4.32 -4.82 -10.66
N VAL A 13 -3.84 -4.20 -9.58
CA VAL A 13 -4.59 -3.14 -8.92
C VAL A 13 -4.41 -1.86 -9.74
N SER A 14 -5.50 -1.31 -10.26
CA SER A 14 -5.45 -0.04 -11.01
C SER A 14 -4.98 1.11 -10.12
N GLN A 15 -4.22 2.05 -10.69
CA GLN A 15 -3.78 3.25 -10.00
C GLN A 15 -4.98 4.12 -9.58
N LYS A 16 -6.00 4.24 -10.43
CA LYS A 16 -7.26 4.92 -10.10
C LYS A 16 -7.98 4.26 -8.93
N GLN A 17 -8.12 2.93 -8.97
CA GLN A 17 -8.77 2.18 -7.89
C GLN A 17 -8.01 2.35 -6.57
N SER A 18 -6.69 2.24 -6.61
CA SER A 18 -5.82 2.49 -5.46
C SER A 18 -6.03 3.88 -4.86
N ALA A 19 -6.06 4.92 -5.69
CA ALA A 19 -6.28 6.29 -5.24
C ALA A 19 -7.65 6.48 -4.58
N ILE A 20 -8.71 5.89 -5.17
CA ILE A 20 -10.06 5.91 -4.60
C ILE A 20 -10.08 5.21 -3.24
N ILE A 21 -9.50 4.01 -3.13
CA ILE A 21 -9.45 3.24 -1.88
C ILE A 21 -8.72 4.02 -0.78
N LEU A 22 -7.56 4.61 -1.11
CA LEU A 22 -6.74 5.36 -0.15
C LEU A 22 -7.41 6.66 0.31
N LEU A 23 -8.21 7.30 -0.55
CA LEU A 23 -8.98 8.48 -0.18
C LEU A 23 -10.32 8.14 0.51
N ALA A 24 -10.89 6.96 0.23
CA ALA A 24 -12.17 6.52 0.78
C ALA A 24 -12.12 6.22 2.29
N GLY A 25 -10.93 6.11 2.90
CA GLY A 25 -10.79 6.13 4.35
C GLY A 25 -10.89 7.56 4.90
N PRO A 26 -9.94 8.45 4.58
CA PRO A 26 -9.86 9.77 5.19
C PRO A 26 -10.96 10.75 4.77
N LEU A 27 -11.37 10.77 3.49
CA LEU A 27 -12.34 11.76 3.00
C LEU A 27 -13.70 11.67 3.69
N PRO A 28 -14.35 10.49 3.80
CA PRO A 28 -15.62 10.39 4.53
C PRO A 28 -15.50 10.80 5.99
N GLY A 29 -14.37 10.48 6.64
CA GLY A 29 -14.10 10.90 8.01
C GLY A 29 -14.01 12.42 8.15
N ILE A 30 -13.31 13.10 7.25
CA ILE A 30 -13.24 14.58 7.22
C ILE A 30 -14.62 15.18 6.97
N ILE A 31 -15.36 14.67 5.97
CA ILE A 31 -16.72 15.16 5.64
C ILE A 31 -17.66 15.02 6.84
N LEU A 32 -17.64 13.86 7.50
CA LEU A 32 -18.44 13.62 8.70
C LEU A 32 -18.03 14.55 9.84
N GLY A 33 -16.72 14.78 10.03
CA GLY A 33 -16.22 15.70 11.04
C GLY A 33 -16.68 17.14 10.80
N ILE A 34 -16.65 17.60 9.55
CA ILE A 34 -17.19 18.92 9.15
C ILE A 34 -18.69 19.00 9.48
N ALA A 35 -19.47 17.98 9.16
CA ALA A 35 -20.91 17.97 9.45
C ALA A 35 -21.19 18.03 10.96
N ILE A 36 -20.46 17.26 11.77
CA ILE A 36 -20.57 17.28 13.24
C ILE A 36 -20.14 18.64 13.79
N PHE A 37 -19.11 19.28 13.24
CA PHE A 37 -18.64 20.60 13.67
C PHE A 37 -19.76 21.66 13.54
N TYR A 38 -20.44 21.72 12.39
CA TYR A 38 -21.54 22.67 12.21
C TYR A 38 -22.76 22.35 13.09
N LEU A 39 -23.08 21.07 13.28
CA LEU A 39 -24.13 20.66 14.22
C LEU A 39 -23.79 21.05 15.66
N ALA A 40 -22.53 20.86 16.07
CA ALA A 40 -22.05 21.24 17.39
C ALA A 40 -22.23 22.75 17.64
N GLY A 41 -21.90 23.58 16.66
CA GLY A 41 -22.13 25.03 16.72
C GLY A 41 -23.62 25.39 16.83
N TYR A 42 -24.50 24.68 16.12
CA TYR A 42 -25.95 24.89 16.19
C TYR A 42 -26.53 24.55 17.58
N TYR A 43 -26.10 23.45 18.18
CA TYR A 43 -26.55 23.01 19.51
C TYR A 43 -25.75 23.61 20.67
N ASN A 44 -24.69 24.38 20.38
CA ASN A 44 -23.72 24.87 21.37
C ASN A 44 -23.11 23.72 22.23
N ASP A 45 -22.88 22.56 21.63
CA ASP A 45 -22.36 21.38 22.30
C ASP A 45 -20.83 21.26 22.13
N TYR A 46 -20.10 21.60 23.18
CA TYR A 46 -18.64 21.53 23.21
C TYR A 46 -18.08 20.11 23.05
N MET A 47 -18.80 19.08 23.48
CA MET A 47 -18.32 17.69 23.32
C MET A 47 -18.44 17.23 21.88
N MET A 48 -19.54 17.58 21.19
CA MET A 48 -19.67 17.31 19.76
C MET A 48 -18.58 18.03 18.96
N GLU A 49 -18.25 19.27 19.31
CA GLU A 49 -17.18 20.01 18.66
C GLU A 49 -15.82 19.31 18.82
N ARG A 50 -15.51 18.82 20.03
CA ARG A 50 -14.28 18.05 20.27
C ARG A 50 -14.23 16.76 19.46
N ILE A 51 -15.35 16.04 19.35
CA ILE A 51 -15.44 14.82 18.53
C ILE A 51 -15.19 15.15 17.05
N ALA A 52 -15.77 16.24 16.54
CA ALA A 52 -15.54 16.71 15.17
C ALA A 52 -14.05 16.99 14.92
N TRP A 53 -13.39 17.73 15.82
CA TRP A 53 -11.96 18.02 15.70
C TRP A 53 -11.10 16.76 15.73
N ILE A 54 -11.36 15.83 16.64
CA ILE A 54 -10.62 14.55 16.69
C ILE A 54 -10.77 13.80 15.37
N LEU A 55 -12.00 13.73 14.84
CA LEU A 55 -12.27 13.03 13.59
C LEU A 55 -11.55 13.70 12.40
N ILE A 56 -11.58 15.03 12.30
CA ILE A 56 -10.87 15.77 11.25
C ILE A 56 -9.36 15.56 11.37
N TYR A 57 -8.77 15.82 12.55
CA TYR A 57 -7.33 15.72 12.74
C TYR A 57 -6.81 14.30 12.50
N LEU A 58 -7.52 13.27 12.97
CA LEU A 58 -7.12 11.89 12.75
C LEU A 58 -7.06 11.55 11.25
N ASN A 59 -8.06 11.97 10.48
CA ASN A 59 -8.09 11.72 9.04
C ASN A 59 -7.08 12.57 8.27
N VAL A 60 -6.85 13.83 8.66
CA VAL A 60 -5.80 14.67 8.07
C VAL A 60 -4.41 14.13 8.38
N LEU A 61 -4.17 13.61 9.59
CA LEU A 61 -2.92 12.94 9.95
C LEU A 61 -2.69 11.71 9.06
N ASN A 62 -3.73 10.90 8.79
CA ASN A 62 -3.62 9.77 7.85
C ASN A 62 -3.31 10.20 6.41
N LEU A 63 -3.62 11.44 6.03
CA LEU A 63 -3.27 11.99 4.73
C LEU A 63 -1.85 12.56 4.67
N LEU A 64 -1.07 12.58 5.76
CA LEU A 64 0.31 13.05 5.72
C LEU A 64 1.15 12.28 4.68
N PRO A 65 2.12 12.95 4.02
CA PRO A 65 2.99 12.34 3.02
C PRO A 65 4.08 11.48 3.65
N VAL A 66 3.68 10.50 4.48
CA VAL A 66 4.57 9.63 5.26
C VAL A 66 4.08 8.20 5.09
N TYR A 67 4.89 7.32 4.52
CA TYR A 67 4.57 5.89 4.45
C TYR A 67 4.67 5.28 5.86
N PRO A 68 3.71 4.45 6.32
CA PRO A 68 2.65 3.77 5.57
C PRO A 68 1.27 4.43 5.68
N LEU A 69 1.16 5.70 6.08
CA LEU A 69 -0.13 6.41 6.14
C LEU A 69 -0.75 6.51 4.73
N ASP A 70 -2.07 6.69 4.67
CA ASP A 70 -2.82 6.69 3.42
C ASP A 70 -2.29 7.73 2.42
N GLY A 71 -1.91 8.93 2.89
CA GLY A 71 -1.31 9.96 2.05
C GLY A 71 0.07 9.60 1.50
N GLY A 72 0.91 8.96 2.32
CA GLY A 72 2.20 8.42 1.88
C GLY A 72 2.03 7.28 0.87
N GLN A 73 1.08 6.39 1.09
CA GLN A 73 0.73 5.33 0.14
C GLN A 73 0.19 5.91 -1.18
N LEU A 74 -0.62 6.98 -1.11
CA LEU A 74 -1.18 7.65 -2.27
C LEU A 74 -0.08 8.25 -3.13
N LEU A 75 0.82 9.05 -2.54
CA LEU A 75 1.95 9.64 -3.25
C LEU A 75 2.85 8.57 -3.87
N ASN A 76 3.13 7.52 -3.09
CA ASN A 76 3.93 6.41 -3.57
C ASN A 76 3.29 5.78 -4.81
N ARG A 77 2.02 5.36 -4.77
CA ARG A 77 1.37 4.74 -5.93
C ARG A 77 1.17 5.67 -7.13
N LEU A 78 1.02 6.98 -6.91
CA LEU A 78 0.78 7.94 -7.99
C LEU A 78 2.04 8.40 -8.72
N PHE A 79 3.14 8.55 -7.97
CA PHE A 79 4.36 9.22 -8.43
C PHE A 79 5.64 8.45 -8.16
N LEU A 80 5.69 7.63 -7.10
CA LEU A 80 6.92 6.96 -6.66
C LEU A 80 6.74 5.44 -6.85
N ASP A 81 7.17 4.95 -8.00
CA ASP A 81 7.19 3.52 -8.21
C ASP A 81 8.05 2.85 -7.11
N SER A 82 7.45 1.94 -6.35
CA SER A 82 8.08 1.34 -5.15
C SER A 82 9.32 0.51 -5.50
N TYR A 83 9.39 0.05 -6.75
CA TYR A 83 10.53 -0.66 -7.30
C TYR A 83 11.75 0.25 -7.50
N HIS A 84 11.52 1.54 -7.76
CA HIS A 84 12.55 2.52 -8.07
C HIS A 84 13.21 3.09 -6.80
N ILE A 85 14.47 3.53 -6.94
CA ILE A 85 15.30 4.06 -5.84
C ILE A 85 14.59 5.19 -5.08
N ILE A 86 13.81 6.02 -5.78
CA ILE A 86 13.10 7.16 -5.20
C ILE A 86 12.04 6.69 -4.19
N GLY A 87 11.27 5.64 -4.49
CA GLY A 87 10.29 5.07 -3.56
C GLY A 87 10.95 4.54 -2.28
N LYS A 88 12.11 3.87 -2.40
CA LYS A 88 12.89 3.39 -1.25
C LYS A 88 13.40 4.54 -0.38
N ILE A 89 13.92 5.61 -1.00
CA ILE A 89 14.34 6.82 -0.28
C ILE A 89 13.15 7.42 0.48
N PHE A 90 11.98 7.51 -0.15
CA PHE A 90 10.77 8.03 0.49
C PHE A 90 10.33 7.19 1.70
N ILE A 91 10.42 5.86 1.61
CA ILE A 91 10.14 4.94 2.73
C ILE A 91 11.14 5.19 3.89
N VAL A 92 12.43 5.31 3.60
CA VAL A 92 13.45 5.62 4.63
C VAL A 92 13.21 6.97 5.29
N LEU A 93 12.94 8.01 4.50
CA LEU A 93 12.60 9.35 5.02
C LEU A 93 11.34 9.30 5.90
N SER A 94 10.33 8.52 5.50
CA SER A 94 9.12 8.31 6.29
C SER A 94 9.42 7.62 7.63
N ALA A 95 10.28 6.60 7.61
CA ALA A 95 10.73 5.92 8.84
C ALA A 95 11.45 6.88 9.80
N ILE A 96 12.33 7.73 9.27
CA ILE A 96 13.05 8.75 10.05
C ILE A 96 12.06 9.76 10.64
N ALA A 97 11.12 10.27 9.83
CA ALA A 97 10.10 11.21 10.30
C ALA A 97 9.24 10.61 11.42
N MET A 98 8.79 9.36 11.27
CA MET A 98 8.03 8.67 12.31
C MET A 98 8.85 8.41 13.58
N GLY A 99 10.12 8.03 13.44
CA GLY A 99 11.03 7.84 14.57
C GLY A 99 11.29 9.15 15.33
N PHE A 100 11.49 10.24 14.60
CA PHE A 100 11.61 11.58 15.18
C PHE A 100 10.33 11.99 15.91
N PHE A 101 9.16 11.75 15.31
CA PHE A 101 7.88 12.04 15.95
C PHE A 101 7.68 11.23 17.23
N ALA A 102 7.96 9.92 17.22
CA ALA A 102 7.91 9.05 18.40
C ALA A 102 8.78 9.55 19.55
N TRP A 103 10.00 10.00 19.21
CA TRP A 103 10.92 10.61 20.16
C TRP A 103 10.40 11.94 20.71
N ALA A 104 9.92 12.83 19.83
CA ALA A 104 9.45 14.16 20.20
C ALA A 104 8.27 14.12 21.20
N ILE A 105 7.38 13.14 21.07
CA ILE A 105 6.24 12.96 22.00
C ILE A 105 6.59 12.07 23.21
N SER A 106 7.85 11.61 23.34
CA SER A 106 8.32 10.71 24.40
C SER A 106 7.52 9.40 24.52
N PHE A 107 6.91 8.93 23.42
CA PHE A 107 6.12 7.70 23.38
C PHE A 107 6.89 6.60 22.65
N TYR A 108 7.84 6.00 23.36
CA TYR A 108 8.76 4.98 22.83
C TYR A 108 8.08 3.75 22.18
N PRO A 109 6.90 3.26 22.61
CA PRO A 109 6.23 2.17 21.91
C PRO A 109 5.98 2.44 20.42
N LEU A 110 5.88 3.70 19.99
CA LEU A 110 5.64 4.07 18.60
C LEU A 110 6.82 3.72 17.66
N PHE A 111 8.03 3.45 18.19
CA PHE A 111 9.17 2.99 17.39
C PHE A 111 8.94 1.65 16.69
N ILE A 112 7.92 0.87 17.08
CA ILE A 112 7.56 -0.37 16.39
C ILE A 112 7.22 -0.14 14.90
N PHE A 113 6.57 0.98 14.59
CA PHE A 113 6.14 1.29 13.22
C PHE A 113 7.30 1.56 12.26
N PRO A 114 8.25 2.48 12.54
CA PRO A 114 9.40 2.68 11.66
C PRO A 114 10.29 1.44 11.57
N VAL A 115 10.46 0.67 12.66
CA VAL A 115 11.22 -0.59 12.62
C VAL A 115 10.55 -1.61 11.70
N MET A 116 9.25 -1.84 11.86
CA MET A 116 8.49 -2.77 11.01
C MET A 116 8.54 -2.37 9.53
N LEU A 117 8.46 -1.07 9.25
CA LEU A 117 8.55 -0.53 7.90
C LEU A 117 9.93 -0.76 7.26
N LEU A 118 11.01 -0.59 8.03
CA LEU A 118 12.36 -0.88 7.54
C LEU A 118 12.55 -2.38 7.29
N ILE A 119 12.11 -3.25 8.21
CA ILE A 119 12.14 -4.71 8.03
C ILE A 119 11.41 -5.09 6.74
N ARG A 120 10.18 -4.57 6.53
CA ARG A 120 9.41 -4.80 5.31
C ARG A 120 10.18 -4.37 4.06
N MET A 121 10.77 -3.17 4.05
CA MET A 121 11.56 -2.69 2.92
C MET A 121 12.75 -3.62 2.61
N PHE A 122 13.43 -4.13 3.64
CA PHE A 122 14.53 -5.09 3.45
C PHE A 122 14.03 -6.41 2.84
N THR A 123 12.87 -6.91 3.25
CA THR A 123 12.24 -8.09 2.66
C THR A 123 11.86 -7.84 1.20
N ASP A 124 11.25 -6.69 0.89
CA ASP A 124 10.87 -6.31 -0.47
C ASP A 124 12.11 -6.22 -1.39
N VAL A 125 13.24 -5.69 -0.89
CA VAL A 125 14.50 -5.64 -1.65
C VAL A 125 15.06 -7.05 -1.94
N GLN A 126 14.94 -7.98 -0.99
CA GLN A 126 15.39 -9.36 -1.19
C GLN A 126 14.52 -10.09 -2.23
N ASN A 127 13.20 -9.94 -2.13
CA ASN A 127 12.25 -10.52 -3.07
C ASN A 127 12.49 -9.99 -4.49
N ASN A 128 12.68 -8.68 -4.65
CA ASN A 128 12.93 -8.07 -5.96
C ASN A 128 14.24 -8.56 -6.62
N ARG A 129 15.27 -8.90 -5.82
CA ARG A 129 16.50 -9.50 -6.36
C ARG A 129 16.28 -10.91 -6.87
N LEU A 130 15.40 -11.67 -6.23
CA LEU A 130 15.03 -13.01 -6.68
C LEU A 130 14.21 -12.92 -7.97
N THR A 131 13.19 -12.06 -7.99
CA THR A 131 12.38 -11.76 -9.18
C THR A 131 13.25 -11.37 -10.36
N GLY A 132 14.19 -10.42 -10.20
CA GLY A 132 15.08 -10.01 -11.30
C GLY A 132 15.96 -11.14 -11.84
N ARG A 133 16.44 -12.07 -10.99
CA ARG A 133 17.21 -13.24 -11.46
C ARG A 133 16.35 -14.21 -12.28
N LEU A 134 15.06 -14.31 -11.96
CA LEU A 134 14.14 -15.18 -12.69
C LEU A 134 13.75 -14.57 -14.04
N GLU A 135 13.56 -13.24 -14.08
CA GLU A 135 13.37 -12.50 -15.32
C GLU A 135 14.61 -12.60 -16.23
N ASP A 136 15.83 -12.54 -15.66
CA ASP A 136 17.09 -12.76 -16.40
C ASP A 136 17.19 -14.18 -17.00
N GLU A 137 16.54 -15.18 -16.38
CA GLU A 137 16.41 -16.54 -16.93
C GLU A 137 15.32 -16.65 -18.02
N GLY A 138 14.63 -15.55 -18.34
CA GLY A 138 13.58 -15.48 -19.37
C GLY A 138 12.21 -15.96 -18.89
N ILE A 139 11.99 -16.04 -17.57
CA ILE A 139 10.71 -16.44 -16.99
C ILE A 139 9.80 -15.22 -16.93
N ASP A 140 8.63 -15.30 -17.57
CA ASP A 140 7.59 -14.28 -17.49
C ASP A 140 6.85 -14.39 -16.15
N LEU A 141 7.06 -13.40 -15.28
CA LEU A 141 6.47 -13.33 -13.95
C LEU A 141 5.25 -12.41 -13.86
N ASP A 142 4.83 -11.77 -14.96
CA ASP A 142 3.65 -10.90 -15.02
C ASP A 142 2.38 -11.71 -15.35
N LYS A 143 2.18 -12.80 -14.61
CA LYS A 143 1.05 -13.73 -14.78
C LYS A 143 0.42 -14.07 -13.45
N ASP A 144 -0.88 -14.34 -13.47
CA ASP A 144 -1.55 -14.96 -12.33
C ASP A 144 -1.06 -16.40 -12.16
N TYR A 145 -1.04 -16.89 -10.92
CA TYR A 145 -0.68 -18.28 -10.63
C TYR A 145 -1.53 -19.29 -11.41
N ASN A 146 -2.82 -18.99 -11.60
CA ASN A 146 -3.74 -19.86 -12.34
C ASN A 146 -3.51 -19.83 -13.86
N ASP A 147 -2.81 -18.81 -14.35
CA ASP A 147 -2.48 -18.65 -15.77
C ASP A 147 -1.10 -19.26 -16.13
N LEU A 148 -0.39 -19.81 -15.13
CA LEU A 148 0.88 -20.51 -15.35
C LEU A 148 0.66 -21.85 -16.04
N SER A 149 1.45 -22.12 -17.07
CA SER A 149 1.59 -23.49 -17.58
C SER A 149 2.35 -24.38 -16.59
N ASP A 150 2.12 -25.69 -16.66
CA ASP A 150 2.84 -26.67 -15.84
C ASP A 150 4.37 -26.50 -15.99
N GLN A 151 4.84 -26.23 -17.21
CA GLN A 151 6.26 -26.01 -17.47
C GLN A 151 6.81 -24.78 -16.73
N GLU A 152 6.08 -23.66 -16.78
CA GLU A 152 6.47 -22.43 -16.07
C GLU A 152 6.46 -22.62 -14.56
N TYR A 153 5.46 -23.33 -14.02
CA TYR A 153 5.41 -23.70 -12.60
C TYR A 153 6.69 -24.43 -12.17
N TRP A 154 7.07 -25.48 -12.91
CA TRP A 154 8.26 -26.28 -12.59
C TRP A 154 9.56 -25.50 -12.77
N GLN A 155 9.62 -24.58 -13.74
CA GLN A 155 10.77 -23.67 -13.91
C GLN A 155 10.92 -22.74 -12.71
N ILE A 156 9.85 -22.06 -12.29
CA ILE A 156 9.85 -21.15 -11.14
C ILE A 156 10.16 -21.92 -9.85
N ARG A 157 9.56 -23.10 -9.65
CA ARG A 157 9.85 -23.98 -8.50
C ARG A 157 11.32 -24.36 -8.42
N ASN A 158 11.90 -24.82 -9.52
CA ASN A 158 13.32 -25.19 -9.55
C ASN A 158 14.23 -23.99 -9.31
N ALA A 159 13.87 -22.82 -9.80
CA ALA A 159 14.63 -21.61 -9.56
C ALA A 159 14.50 -21.12 -8.10
N LEU A 160 13.33 -21.27 -7.48
CA LEU A 160 13.09 -21.08 -6.05
C LEU A 160 14.00 -21.98 -5.20
N ILE A 161 14.07 -23.27 -5.52
CA ILE A 161 14.94 -24.24 -4.83
C ILE A 161 16.42 -23.87 -4.99
N ARG A 162 16.82 -23.40 -6.19
CA ARG A 162 18.21 -23.00 -6.48
C ARG A 162 18.62 -21.73 -5.72
N HIS A 163 17.72 -20.77 -5.54
CA HIS A 163 18.08 -19.43 -5.07
C HIS A 163 17.62 -19.09 -3.66
N SER A 164 16.71 -19.85 -3.06
CA SER A 164 16.23 -19.61 -1.70
C SER A 164 16.62 -20.75 -0.76
N ALA A 165 17.16 -20.37 0.41
CA ALA A 165 17.56 -21.33 1.43
C ALA A 165 16.37 -22.07 2.05
N ASP A 166 15.18 -21.46 2.01
CA ASP A 166 13.96 -21.99 2.63
C ASP A 166 13.40 -23.23 1.92
N TYR A 167 13.87 -23.49 0.69
CA TYR A 167 13.40 -24.59 -0.16
C TYR A 167 14.48 -25.64 -0.46
N LYS A 168 15.62 -25.61 0.24
CA LYS A 168 16.75 -26.53 -0.01
C LYS A 168 16.45 -28.00 0.23
N ASP A 169 15.48 -28.30 1.09
CA ASP A 169 15.09 -29.67 1.42
C ASP A 169 14.25 -30.33 0.31
N LEU A 170 13.87 -29.56 -0.73
CA LEU A 170 13.09 -30.05 -1.86
C LEU A 170 13.99 -30.50 -3.01
N ALA A 171 13.69 -31.66 -3.57
CA ALA A 171 14.35 -32.12 -4.78
C ALA A 171 13.89 -31.27 -6.00
N PRO A 172 14.82 -30.81 -6.86
CA PRO A 172 14.48 -30.18 -8.12
C PRO A 172 13.90 -31.21 -9.10
N ALA A 173 12.98 -30.79 -9.97
CA ALA A 173 12.50 -31.62 -11.06
C ALA A 173 13.56 -31.71 -12.19
N PRO A 174 13.67 -32.83 -12.93
CA PRO A 174 12.89 -34.08 -12.80
C PRO A 174 13.35 -35.02 -11.66
N PRO A 175 12.46 -35.85 -11.07
CA PRO A 175 11.07 -36.13 -11.50
C PRO A 175 10.09 -35.02 -11.12
N TYR A 176 9.05 -34.83 -11.94
CA TYR A 176 7.96 -33.87 -11.72
C TYR A 176 6.99 -34.39 -10.64
N ALA A 177 7.48 -34.47 -9.40
CA ALA A 177 6.72 -34.97 -8.25
C ALA A 177 6.53 -33.84 -7.23
N TYR A 178 5.29 -33.66 -6.79
CA TYR A 178 4.95 -32.72 -5.72
C TYR A 178 5.49 -33.22 -4.38
N ALA A 179 6.01 -32.31 -3.55
CA ALA A 179 6.44 -32.63 -2.19
C ALA A 179 5.27 -32.62 -1.20
N GLU A 180 5.43 -33.24 -0.04
CA GLU A 180 4.39 -33.24 1.01
C GLU A 180 4.00 -31.82 1.47
N ASN A 181 4.94 -30.88 1.41
CA ASN A 181 4.76 -29.49 1.81
C ASN A 181 4.67 -28.53 0.61
N GLU A 182 4.17 -28.99 -0.54
CA GLU A 182 4.10 -28.19 -1.78
C GLU A 182 3.31 -26.88 -1.60
N HIS A 183 2.36 -26.81 -0.66
CA HIS A 183 1.64 -25.57 -0.32
C HIS A 183 2.57 -24.41 0.06
N LYS A 184 3.74 -24.68 0.67
CA LYS A 184 4.76 -23.66 0.97
C LYS A 184 5.45 -23.16 -0.28
N VAL A 185 5.65 -24.04 -1.26
CA VAL A 185 6.23 -23.72 -2.56
C VAL A 185 5.25 -22.86 -3.35
N VAL A 186 3.98 -23.28 -3.43
CA VAL A 186 2.90 -22.52 -4.08
C VAL A 186 2.81 -21.11 -3.52
N SER A 187 2.84 -20.95 -2.19
CA SER A 187 2.83 -19.62 -1.55
C SER A 187 4.06 -18.78 -1.90
N GLY A 188 5.24 -19.41 -2.04
CA GLY A 188 6.47 -18.76 -2.49
C GLY A 188 6.46 -18.36 -3.97
N ILE A 189 5.86 -19.18 -4.82
CA ILE A 189 5.65 -18.84 -6.24
C ILE A 189 4.70 -17.65 -6.33
N GLN A 190 3.57 -17.70 -5.62
CA GLN A 190 2.58 -16.61 -5.59
C GLN A 190 3.14 -15.28 -5.06
N SER A 191 4.15 -15.31 -4.18
CA SER A 191 4.78 -14.07 -3.68
C SER A 191 5.79 -13.45 -4.65
N ILE A 192 6.30 -14.24 -5.60
CA ILE A 192 7.26 -13.81 -6.62
C ILE A 192 6.56 -13.36 -7.90
N LEU A 193 5.44 -14.00 -8.26
CA LEU A 193 4.60 -13.57 -9.36
C LEU A 193 4.16 -12.13 -9.11
N GLN A 194 4.41 -11.27 -10.09
CA GLN A 194 4.23 -9.84 -9.91
C GLN A 194 2.74 -9.47 -9.92
N ARG A 195 2.37 -8.60 -8.98
CA ARG A 195 1.17 -7.77 -9.12
C ARG A 195 1.62 -6.45 -9.74
N SER A 196 1.62 -6.36 -11.07
CA SER A 196 1.93 -5.12 -11.75
C SER A 196 0.80 -4.10 -11.52
N LEU A 197 1.19 -2.88 -11.15
CA LEU A 197 0.24 -1.78 -10.91
C LEU A 197 0.00 -1.09 -12.25
N TYR A 198 -1.14 -1.36 -12.87
CA TYR A 198 -1.46 -0.77 -14.17
C TYR A 198 -1.70 0.75 -14.03
N GLN A 199 -0.87 1.56 -14.69
CA GLN A 199 -0.91 3.02 -14.64
C GLN A 199 -2.02 3.57 -15.55
N ASP A 200 -3.27 3.46 -15.09
CA ASP A 200 -4.46 3.89 -15.83
C ASP A 200 -4.89 5.33 -15.59
N LEU A 201 -4.23 6.04 -14.67
CA LEU A 201 -4.62 7.41 -14.31
C LEU A 201 -3.93 8.43 -15.20
N SER A 202 -4.72 9.19 -15.95
CA SER A 202 -4.23 10.31 -16.76
C SER A 202 -3.58 11.39 -15.89
N ILE A 203 -2.76 12.24 -16.50
CA ILE A 203 -2.13 13.40 -15.82
C ILE A 203 -3.20 14.28 -15.17
N GLY A 204 -4.32 14.55 -15.86
CA GLY A 204 -5.44 15.30 -15.31
C GLY A 204 -6.08 14.61 -14.10
N GLY A 205 -6.21 13.28 -14.14
CA GLY A 205 -6.68 12.50 -12.99
C GLY A 205 -5.74 12.59 -11.78
N LYS A 206 -4.43 12.51 -12.00
CA LYS A 206 -3.42 12.71 -10.93
C LYS A 206 -3.52 14.10 -10.32
N LEU A 207 -3.65 15.14 -11.14
CA LEU A 207 -3.81 16.52 -10.66
C LEU A 207 -5.09 16.69 -9.84
N LEU A 208 -6.21 16.11 -10.27
CA LEU A 208 -7.47 16.13 -9.52
C LEU A 208 -7.30 15.47 -8.15
N VAL A 209 -6.73 14.27 -8.11
CA VAL A 209 -6.50 13.53 -6.87
C VAL A 209 -5.59 14.31 -5.91
N ILE A 210 -4.51 14.89 -6.41
CA ILE A 210 -3.62 15.75 -5.61
C ILE A 210 -4.33 17.01 -5.13
N THR A 211 -5.19 17.61 -5.95
CA THR A 211 -5.94 18.81 -5.55
C THR A 211 -6.88 18.50 -4.38
N ILE A 212 -7.61 17.37 -4.46
CA ILE A 212 -8.47 16.90 -3.36
C ILE A 212 -7.63 16.63 -2.12
N TRP A 213 -6.51 15.91 -2.27
CA TRP A 213 -5.61 15.59 -1.17
C TRP A 213 -5.07 16.84 -0.46
N ILE A 214 -4.61 17.84 -1.23
CA ILE A 214 -4.13 19.12 -0.69
C ILE A 214 -5.26 19.89 0.00
N ALA A 215 -6.46 19.92 -0.59
CA ALA A 215 -7.61 20.61 -0.03
C ALA A 215 -7.97 20.12 1.39
N CYS A 216 -7.80 18.83 1.67
CA CYS A 216 -8.05 18.26 3.00
C CYS A 216 -7.21 18.91 4.11
N PHE A 217 -5.97 19.32 3.82
CA PHE A 217 -5.10 19.97 4.82
C PHE A 217 -5.56 21.38 5.19
N PHE A 218 -6.36 22.02 4.33
CA PHE A 218 -6.90 23.35 4.59
C PHE A 218 -8.20 23.32 5.43
N VAL A 219 -8.83 22.16 5.60
CA VAL A 219 -10.08 22.03 6.37
C VAL A 219 -9.93 22.54 7.81
N PRO A 220 -8.89 22.16 8.59
CA PRO A 220 -8.75 22.69 9.95
C PRO A 220 -8.61 24.20 10.00
N ALA A 221 -7.82 24.78 9.09
CA ALA A 221 -7.63 26.22 9.00
C ALA A 221 -8.94 26.93 8.66
N TRP A 222 -9.69 26.41 7.69
CA TRP A 222 -11.01 26.92 7.30
C TRP A 222 -11.97 26.98 8.49
N LEU A 223 -12.13 25.87 9.22
CA LEU A 223 -13.09 25.78 10.32
C LEU A 223 -12.68 26.62 11.54
N SER A 224 -11.39 26.91 11.69
CA SER A 224 -10.88 27.76 12.76
C SER A 224 -11.06 29.26 12.50
N LEU A 225 -11.45 29.66 11.28
CA LEU A 225 -11.70 31.08 10.98
C LEU A 225 -12.91 31.57 11.79
N PRO A 226 -12.80 32.74 12.45
CA PRO A 226 -13.92 33.28 13.21
C PRO A 226 -15.10 33.51 12.27
N ALA A 227 -16.30 33.11 12.70
CA ALA A 227 -17.57 33.22 11.97
C ALA A 227 -17.98 34.66 11.55
N ARG A 228 -17.11 35.66 11.72
CA ARG A 228 -17.32 37.06 11.31
C ARG A 228 -16.99 37.32 9.84
N PHE A 229 -16.53 36.31 9.09
CA PHE A 229 -16.19 36.41 7.67
C PHE A 229 -17.19 35.72 6.72
N PHE A 230 -18.31 35.21 7.24
CA PHE A 230 -19.41 34.62 6.46
C PHE A 230 -20.75 35.17 6.89
#